data_AF-A0A2G9US56-F1
#
_entry.id   AF-A0A2G9US56-F1
#
_cell.length_a   1.000
_cell.length_b   1.000
_cell.length_c   1.000
_cell.angle_alpha   90.00
_cell.angle_beta   90.00
_cell.angle_gamma   90.00
#
_symmetry.space_group_name_H-M   'P 1'
#
loop_
_entity.id
_entity.type
_entity.pdbx_description
1 polymer ?
#
loop_
_entity_poly.entity_id
_entity_poly.type
_entity_poly.pdbx_seq_one_letter_code
_entity_poly.pdbx_strand_id
1 'polypeptide(L)'
;MFGYDDAYGYSTALLSVAPYATQLALAPITWVFFFPLFALPAISLMLSVGSLSTHGPVLTYKRLAPIASGIGWALTWHVAERLYVEGLRAAQNLLYLVFSLRFSLDWAVTCGHSYNSRYCVNFNEANITVGDYHHSPENHWPAQEFN
;
A
#
# COMPACT_ATOMS: atom_id res chain seq x y z
N MET A 1 -2.55 -19.20 23.44
CA MET A 1 -3.00 -19.69 22.11
C MET A 1 -3.96 -18.62 21.59
N PHE A 2 -3.49 -17.73 20.72
CA PHE A 2 -4.33 -16.66 20.18
C PHE A 2 -5.45 -17.30 19.35
N GLY A 3 -6.70 -16.84 19.53
CA GLY A 3 -7.82 -17.33 18.71
C GLY A 3 -7.58 -16.99 17.25
N TYR A 4 -8.10 -17.82 16.34
CA TYR A 4 -8.07 -17.54 14.90
C TYR A 4 -8.52 -16.10 14.61
N ASP A 5 -9.60 -15.65 15.25
CA ASP A 5 -10.17 -14.31 15.12
C ASP A 5 -9.24 -13.19 15.61
N ASP A 6 -8.47 -13.42 16.68
CA ASP A 6 -7.50 -12.45 17.20
C ASP A 6 -6.35 -12.26 16.19
N ALA A 7 -5.88 -13.35 15.58
CA ALA A 7 -4.81 -13.31 14.57
C ALA A 7 -5.24 -12.52 13.31
N TYR A 8 -6.50 -12.61 12.88
CA TYR A 8 -7.05 -11.77 11.80
C TYR A 8 -7.16 -10.30 12.22
N GLY A 9 -7.59 -10.03 13.45
CA GLY A 9 -7.65 -8.67 14.00
C GLY A 9 -6.28 -7.99 14.05
N TYR A 10 -5.25 -8.69 14.54
CA TYR A 10 -3.89 -8.16 14.63
C TYR A 10 -3.21 -8.03 13.26
N SER A 11 -3.44 -8.97 12.34
CA SER A 11 -2.88 -8.89 10.98
C SER A 11 -3.53 -7.76 10.16
N THR A 12 -4.84 -7.57 10.27
CA THR A 12 -5.52 -6.41 9.65
C THR A 12 -5.11 -5.08 10.30
N ALA A 13 -4.87 -5.05 11.61
CA ALA A 13 -4.30 -3.88 12.28
C ALA A 13 -2.86 -3.59 11.84
N LEU A 14 -2.01 -4.59 11.67
CA LEU A 14 -0.64 -4.41 11.16
C LEU A 14 -0.62 -3.95 9.70
N LEU A 15 -1.48 -4.51 8.85
CA LEU A 15 -1.63 -4.09 7.45
C LEU A 15 -2.19 -2.68 7.34
N SER A 16 -3.07 -2.26 8.25
CA SER A 16 -3.57 -0.88 8.29
C SER A 16 -2.53 0.11 8.82
N VAL A 17 -1.56 -0.32 9.65
CA VAL A 17 -0.44 0.49 10.15
C VAL A 17 0.67 0.70 9.11
N ALA A 18 0.87 -0.23 8.18
CA ALA A 18 1.87 -0.11 7.11
C ALA A 18 1.80 1.22 6.30
N PRO A 19 0.62 1.71 5.86
CA PRO A 19 0.51 3.01 5.19
C PRO A 19 0.68 4.21 6.14
N TYR A 20 0.57 4.04 7.47
CA TYR A 20 0.87 5.12 8.41
C TYR A 20 2.36 5.35 8.58
N ALA A 21 3.18 4.30 8.51
CA ALA A 21 4.63 4.42 8.61
C ALA A 21 5.21 5.24 7.45
N THR A 22 4.70 5.05 6.23
CA THR A 22 5.11 5.82 5.05
C THR A 22 4.61 7.27 5.10
N GLN A 23 3.40 7.50 5.62
CA GLN A 23 2.89 8.86 5.86
C GLN A 23 3.70 9.61 6.92
N LEU A 24 4.12 8.93 8.00
CA LEU A 24 4.97 9.52 9.04
C LEU A 24 6.36 9.90 8.52
N ALA A 25 6.93 9.12 7.61
CA ALA A 25 8.26 9.38 7.04
C ALA A 25 8.30 10.62 6.13
N LEU A 26 7.17 11.01 5.53
CA LEU A 26 7.03 12.18 4.65
C LEU A 26 6.39 13.38 5.36
N ALA A 27 6.06 13.25 6.65
CA ALA A 27 5.25 14.23 7.34
C ALA A 27 6.06 15.46 7.83
N PRO A 28 5.48 16.67 7.75
CA PRO A 28 6.07 17.85 8.36
C PRO A 28 6.09 17.75 9.88
N ILE A 29 6.98 18.51 10.55
CA ILE A 29 7.16 18.47 12.01
C ILE A 29 5.88 18.77 12.80
N THR A 30 4.92 19.47 12.21
CA THR A 30 3.59 19.72 12.78
C THR A 30 2.81 18.43 13.03
N TRP A 31 3.02 17.39 12.21
CA TRP A 31 2.33 16.11 12.34
C TRP A 31 2.65 15.38 13.64
N VAL A 32 3.84 15.60 14.21
CA VAL A 32 4.24 15.06 15.52
C VAL A 32 3.31 15.54 16.63
N PHE A 33 2.69 16.72 16.49
CA PHE A 33 1.73 17.25 17.46
C PHE A 33 0.28 16.88 17.12
N PHE A 34 -0.11 16.91 15.84
CA PHE A 34 -1.48 16.56 15.42
C PHE A 34 -1.80 15.07 15.59
N PHE A 35 -0.82 14.19 15.32
CA PHE A 35 -1.01 12.75 15.41
C PHE A 35 -1.42 12.27 16.81
N PRO A 36 -0.70 12.60 17.91
CA PRO A 36 -1.12 12.17 19.25
C PRO A 36 -2.39 12.85 19.72
N LEU A 37 -2.69 14.06 19.25
CA LEU A 37 -3.87 14.80 19.69
C LEU A 37 -5.18 14.30 19.04
N PHE A 38 -5.14 13.91 17.76
CA PHE A 38 -6.33 13.53 17.00
C PHE A 38 -6.35 12.07 16.57
N ALA A 39 -5.23 11.54 16.06
CA ALA A 39 -5.21 10.18 15.52
C ALA A 39 -5.24 9.13 16.63
N LEU A 40 -4.46 9.30 17.71
CA LEU A 40 -4.43 8.33 18.81
C LEU A 40 -5.79 8.17 19.51
N PRO A 41 -6.51 9.24 19.90
CA PRO A 41 -7.85 9.08 20.48
C PRO A 41 -8.85 8.46 19.51
N ALA A 42 -8.81 8.82 18.22
CA ALA A 42 -9.69 8.25 17.21
C ALA A 42 -9.45 6.76 16.99
N ILE A 43 -8.19 6.32 16.93
CA ILE A 43 -7.80 4.91 16.82
C ILE A 43 -8.24 4.15 18.09
N SER A 44 -7.95 4.70 19.28
CA SER A 44 -8.34 4.09 20.56
C SER A 44 -9.86 3.89 20.65
N LEU A 45 -10.64 4.89 20.21
CA LEU A 45 -12.09 4.80 20.12
C LEU A 45 -12.53 3.69 19.16
N MET A 46 -11.98 3.65 17.94
CA MET A 46 -12.32 2.63 16.95
C MET A 46 -12.00 1.21 17.44
N LEU A 47 -10.84 1.01 18.06
CA LEU A 47 -10.45 -0.30 18.62
C LEU A 47 -11.35 -0.71 19.78
N SER A 48 -11.69 0.23 20.67
CA SER A 48 -12.57 -0.03 21.81
C SER A 48 -13.99 -0.38 21.35
N VAL A 49 -14.53 0.34 20.36
CA VAL A 49 -15.83 0.05 19.75
C VAL A 49 -15.82 -1.29 19.03
N GLY A 50 -14.75 -1.61 18.30
CA GLY A 50 -14.57 -2.91 17.66
C GLY A 50 -14.57 -4.06 18.66
N SER A 51 -13.75 -3.94 19.72
CA SER A 51 -13.64 -4.93 20.80
C SER A 51 -14.96 -5.16 21.53
N LEU A 52 -15.68 -4.09 21.87
CA LEU A 52 -16.97 -4.18 22.55
C LEU A 52 -18.08 -4.76 21.67
N SER A 53 -18.04 -4.49 20.37
CA SER A 53 -19.13 -4.88 19.47
C SER A 53 -19.02 -6.33 18.99
N THR A 54 -17.82 -6.90 18.86
CA THR A 54 -17.57 -8.28 18.37
C THR A 54 -18.24 -8.60 17.03
N HIS A 55 -18.62 -7.57 16.28
CA HIS A 55 -19.41 -7.67 15.07
C HIS A 55 -18.78 -6.82 13.97
N GLY A 56 -19.12 -7.15 12.72
CA GLY A 56 -18.71 -6.34 11.57
C GLY A 56 -19.25 -4.91 11.64
N PRO A 57 -18.58 -3.95 11.00
CA PRO A 57 -18.84 -2.52 11.16
C PRO A 57 -20.27 -2.11 10.80
N VAL A 58 -20.90 -2.71 9.79
CA VAL A 58 -22.30 -2.43 9.43
C VAL A 58 -23.26 -2.71 10.59
N LEU A 59 -23.10 -3.85 11.26
CA LEU A 59 -23.95 -4.23 12.39
C LEU A 59 -23.62 -3.41 13.64
N THR A 60 -22.34 -3.12 13.87
CA THR A 60 -21.88 -2.28 14.98
C THR A 60 -22.47 -0.87 14.91
N TYR A 61 -22.36 -0.18 13.78
CA TYR A 61 -22.95 1.15 13.61
C TYR A 61 -24.47 1.13 13.65
N LYS A 62 -25.12 0.09 13.10
CA LYS A 62 -26.57 -0.08 13.19
C LYS A 62 -27.08 -0.21 14.63
N ARG A 63 -26.31 -0.88 15.51
CA ARG A 63 -26.64 -1.01 16.95
C ARG A 63 -26.33 0.26 17.74
N LEU A 64 -25.30 1.02 17.36
CA LEU A 64 -24.97 2.29 18.00
C LEU A 64 -26.02 3.37 17.71
N ALA A 65 -26.33 3.55 16.43
CA ALA A 65 -27.37 4.45 15.95
C ALA A 65 -27.87 3.97 14.59
N PRO A 66 -29.16 3.64 14.41
CA PRO A 66 -29.66 3.06 13.16
C PRO A 66 -29.50 4.00 11.95
N ILE A 67 -29.49 5.32 12.16
CA ILE A 67 -29.24 6.34 11.13
C ILE A 67 -27.77 6.29 10.64
N ALA A 68 -26.85 5.87 11.51
CA ALA A 68 -25.42 5.79 11.21
C ALA A 68 -25.01 4.51 10.47
N SER A 69 -25.94 3.61 10.11
CA SER A 69 -25.61 2.37 9.41
C SER A 69 -24.87 2.58 8.08
N GLY A 70 -25.08 3.74 7.44
CA GLY A 70 -24.35 4.13 6.23
C GLY A 70 -22.83 4.25 6.44
N ILE A 71 -22.38 4.64 7.65
CA ILE A 71 -20.95 4.72 7.98
C ILE A 71 -20.31 3.33 7.93
N GLY A 72 -21.00 2.32 8.46
CA GLY A 72 -20.51 0.94 8.41
C GLY A 72 -20.33 0.42 6.99
N TRP A 73 -21.24 0.76 6.08
CA TRP A 73 -21.12 0.41 4.66
C TRP A 73 -19.98 1.14 3.96
N ALA A 74 -19.82 2.45 4.21
CA ALA A 74 -18.71 3.23 3.66
C ALA A 74 -17.35 2.69 4.14
N LEU A 75 -17.25 2.29 5.42
CA LEU A 75 -16.03 1.70 5.98
C LEU A 75 -15.70 0.37 5.30
N THR A 76 -16.69 -0.51 5.10
CA THR A 76 -16.46 -1.78 4.39
C THR A 76 -16.00 -1.57 2.96
N TRP A 77 -16.56 -0.58 2.26
CA TRP A 77 -16.16 -0.24 0.91
C TRP A 77 -14.71 0.24 0.85
N HIS A 78 -14.34 1.19 1.71
CA HIS A 78 -12.98 1.72 1.77
C HIS A 78 -11.95 0.64 2.08
N VAL A 79 -12.26 -0.28 3.01
CA VAL A 79 -11.37 -1.40 3.33
C VAL A 79 -11.22 -2.33 2.14
N ALA A 80 -12.30 -2.64 1.41
CA ALA A 80 -12.25 -3.51 0.24
C ALA A 80 -11.41 -2.90 -0.89
N GLU A 81 -11.58 -1.61 -1.17
CA GLU A 81 -10.78 -0.87 -2.16
C GLU A 81 -9.29 -0.91 -1.82
N ARG A 82 -8.95 -0.59 -0.57
CA ARG A 82 -7.55 -0.60 -0.10
C ARG A 82 -6.95 -2.00 -0.13
N LEU A 83 -7.70 -3.01 0.28
CA LEU A 83 -7.24 -4.40 0.25
C LEU A 83 -6.95 -4.87 -1.18
N TYR A 84 -7.78 -4.47 -2.15
CA TYR A 84 -7.57 -4.79 -3.56
C TYR A 84 -6.28 -4.18 -4.10
N VAL A 85 -6.08 -2.87 -3.91
CA VAL A 85 -4.91 -2.14 -4.42
C VAL A 85 -3.62 -2.61 -3.73
N GLU A 86 -3.62 -2.69 -2.40
CA GLU A 86 -2.44 -3.14 -1.65
C GLU A 86 -2.14 -4.62 -1.89
N GLY A 87 -3.16 -5.44 -2.15
CA GLY A 87 -2.98 -6.84 -2.54
C GLY A 87 -2.25 -6.99 -3.88
N LEU A 88 -2.63 -6.19 -4.88
CA LEU A 88 -1.93 -6.16 -6.17
C LEU A 88 -0.48 -5.69 -6.01
N ARG A 89 -0.25 -4.64 -5.21
CA ARG A 89 1.09 -4.13 -4.92
C ARG A 89 1.95 -5.16 -4.18
N ALA A 90 1.39 -5.85 -3.20
CA ALA A 90 2.08 -6.91 -2.47
C ALA A 90 2.44 -8.10 -3.36
N ALA A 91 1.54 -8.51 -4.26
CA ALA A 91 1.80 -9.55 -5.26
C ALA A 91 2.94 -9.16 -6.21
N GLN A 92 2.93 -7.92 -6.70
CA GLN A 92 4.00 -7.39 -7.54
C GLN A 92 5.35 -7.38 -6.80
N ASN A 93 5.37 -6.90 -5.56
CA ASN A 93 6.58 -6.90 -4.73
C ASN A 93 7.10 -8.32 -4.47
N LEU A 94 6.23 -9.29 -4.25
CA LEU A 94 6.60 -10.69 -4.06
C LEU A 94 7.25 -11.27 -5.33
N LEU A 95 6.69 -10.99 -6.50
CA LEU A 95 7.27 -11.41 -7.78
C LEU A 95 8.67 -10.83 -7.96
N TYR A 96 8.86 -9.53 -7.71
CA TYR A 96 10.19 -8.91 -7.75
C TYR A 96 11.16 -9.53 -6.76
N LEU A 97 10.71 -9.84 -5.54
CA LEU A 97 11.55 -10.50 -4.53
C LEU A 97 12.02 -11.87 -5.04
N VAL A 98 11.12 -12.69 -5.58
CA VAL A 98 11.47 -14.02 -6.11
C VAL A 98 12.40 -13.90 -7.33
N PHE A 99 12.14 -12.96 -8.25
CA PHE A 99 13.01 -12.75 -9.41
C PHE A 99 14.37 -12.16 -9.05
N SER A 100 14.50 -11.51 -7.89
CA SER A 100 15.77 -10.98 -7.39
C SER A 100 16.63 -12.05 -6.70
N LEU A 101 16.14 -13.27 -6.50
CA LEU A 101 16.93 -14.40 -5.99
C LEU A 101 17.85 -14.99 -7.07
N ARG A 102 18.67 -14.13 -7.69
CA ARG A 102 19.63 -14.44 -8.76
C ARG A 102 20.87 -13.58 -8.61
N PHE A 103 22.00 -14.05 -9.14
CA PHE A 103 23.27 -13.33 -9.07
C PHE A 103 23.35 -12.12 -10.01
N SER A 104 22.60 -12.13 -11.12
CA SER A 104 22.44 -11.00 -12.03
C SER A 104 20.96 -10.66 -12.20
N LEU A 105 20.64 -9.35 -12.13
CA LEU A 105 19.30 -8.82 -12.35
C LEU A 105 19.18 -8.34 -13.80
N ASP A 106 19.18 -9.30 -14.73
CA ASP A 106 19.19 -9.00 -16.17
C ASP A 106 17.97 -8.18 -16.59
N TRP A 107 16.85 -8.31 -15.88
CA TRP A 107 15.61 -7.54 -16.11
C TRP A 107 15.73 -6.05 -15.79
N ALA A 108 16.66 -5.67 -14.92
CA ALA A 108 16.88 -4.27 -14.51
C ALA A 108 18.03 -3.60 -15.28
N VAL A 109 19.01 -4.40 -15.73
CA VAL A 109 20.27 -3.86 -16.26
C VAL A 109 20.32 -3.92 -17.80
N THR A 110 19.69 -4.93 -18.42
CA THR A 110 19.90 -5.24 -19.83
C THR A 110 18.66 -5.14 -20.70
N CYS A 111 18.83 -4.53 -21.86
CA CYS A 111 17.85 -4.38 -22.92
C CYS A 111 18.08 -5.44 -24.00
N GLY A 112 17.65 -6.68 -23.76
CA GLY A 112 17.79 -7.80 -24.71
C GLY A 112 16.70 -8.85 -24.62
N HIS A 113 15.62 -8.57 -23.90
CA HIS A 113 14.54 -9.51 -23.64
C HIS A 113 13.35 -9.30 -24.58
N SER A 114 12.53 -10.34 -24.77
CA SER A 114 11.38 -10.32 -25.67
C SER A 114 10.30 -9.30 -25.28
N TYR A 115 10.28 -8.87 -24.02
CA TYR A 115 9.34 -7.87 -23.51
C TYR A 115 9.86 -6.43 -23.67
N ASN A 116 11.11 -6.23 -24.09
CA ASN A 116 11.67 -4.90 -24.27
C ASN A 116 11.25 -4.30 -25.61
N SER A 117 10.91 -3.01 -25.58
CA SER A 117 10.65 -2.24 -26.80
C SER A 117 11.95 -1.72 -27.42
N ARG A 118 11.86 -1.19 -28.65
CA ARG A 118 12.96 -0.48 -29.33
C ARG A 118 13.48 0.75 -28.59
N TYR A 119 12.79 1.20 -27.54
CA TYR A 119 13.13 2.37 -26.73
C TYR A 119 13.86 2.00 -25.43
N CYS A 120 14.13 0.71 -25.19
CA CYS A 120 14.88 0.27 -24.02
C CYS A 120 16.34 0.69 -24.12
N VAL A 121 16.88 1.30 -23.06
CA VAL A 121 18.29 1.70 -22.94
C VAL A 121 18.94 0.95 -21.77
N ASN A 122 20.15 0.45 -21.95
CA ASN A 122 20.84 -0.32 -20.90
C ASN A 122 21.23 0.61 -19.74
N PHE A 123 21.11 0.15 -18.50
CA PHE A 123 21.43 0.97 -17.33
C PHE A 123 22.91 1.36 -17.24
N ASN A 124 23.80 0.51 -17.76
CA ASN A 124 25.25 0.72 -17.71
C ASN A 124 25.81 1.42 -18.96
N GLU A 125 24.97 1.94 -19.84
CA GLU A 125 25.40 2.60 -21.07
C GLU A 125 26.02 3.97 -20.74
N ALA A 126 27.26 4.20 -21.17
CA ALA A 126 27.95 5.46 -20.93
C ALA A 126 27.27 6.59 -21.72
N ASN A 127 27.00 7.72 -21.07
CA ASN A 127 26.33 8.91 -21.63
C ASN A 127 26.79 9.22 -23.07
N ILE A 128 25.97 8.84 -24.03
CA ILE A 128 26.07 9.27 -25.41
C ILE A 128 25.26 10.56 -25.50
N THR A 129 25.83 11.58 -26.13
CA THR A 129 25.13 12.84 -26.41
C THR A 129 23.73 12.58 -26.97
N VAL A 130 22.73 13.22 -26.37
CA VAL A 130 21.29 13.10 -26.65
C VAL A 130 21.02 13.01 -28.16
N GLY A 131 20.54 11.85 -28.63
CA GLY A 131 20.09 11.66 -30.01
C GLY A 131 18.57 11.87 -30.16
N ASP A 132 18.09 11.97 -31.41
CA ASP A 132 16.70 12.29 -31.76
C ASP A 132 15.63 11.33 -31.21
N TYR A 133 16.02 10.16 -30.72
CA TYR A 133 15.13 9.14 -30.15
C TYR A 133 15.11 9.10 -28.63
N HIS A 134 15.80 10.04 -27.95
CA HIS A 134 15.71 10.17 -26.50
C HIS A 134 14.44 10.92 -26.13
N HIS A 135 13.32 10.20 -26.12
CA HIS A 135 12.16 10.65 -25.33
C HIS A 135 12.58 10.50 -23.86
N SER A 136 12.87 11.62 -23.19
CA SER A 136 13.02 11.61 -21.74
C SER A 136 11.76 10.94 -21.18
N PRO A 137 11.89 9.87 -20.37
CA PRO A 137 10.72 9.21 -19.86
C PRO A 137 10.10 10.02 -18.74
N GLU A 138 8.87 10.49 -18.94
CA GLU A 138 7.90 10.51 -17.84
C GLU A 138 7.67 9.03 -17.48
N ASN A 139 8.29 8.56 -16.39
CA ASN A 139 7.98 7.30 -15.70
C ASN A 139 7.90 6.04 -16.60
N HIS A 140 9.05 5.48 -17.02
CA HIS A 140 9.07 4.20 -17.77
C HIS A 140 9.50 3.00 -16.92
N TRP A 141 9.44 3.15 -15.59
CA TRP A 141 9.62 2.00 -14.72
C TRP A 141 8.26 1.28 -14.59
N PRO A 142 8.15 -0.02 -14.92
CA PRO A 142 6.88 -0.75 -14.83
C PRO A 142 6.31 -0.79 -13.40
N ALA A 143 7.10 -0.51 -12.37
CA ALA A 143 6.62 -0.38 -10.99
C ALA A 143 6.13 1.03 -10.60
N GLN A 144 6.23 2.05 -11.48
CA GLN A 144 5.70 3.39 -11.24
C GLN A 144 4.42 3.71 -12.01
N GLU A 145 4.03 2.91 -13.00
CA GLU A 145 2.73 3.06 -13.70
C GLU A 145 1.52 2.65 -12.83
N PHE A 146 1.77 2.10 -11.64
CA PHE A 146 0.72 1.63 -10.72
C PHE A 146 0.60 2.44 -9.42
N ASN A 147 1.18 3.64 -9.36
CA ASN A 147 1.10 4.50 -8.18
C ASN A 147 0.31 5.77 -8.45
#